data_AF-A0A7C4AKH2-F1
#
_entry.id   AF-A0A7C4AKH2-F1
#
_cell.length_a   1.000
_cell.length_b   1.000
_cell.length_c   1.000
_cell.angle_alpha   90.00
_cell.angle_beta   90.00
_cell.angle_gamma   90.00
#
_symmetry.space_group_name_H-M   'P 1'
#
loop_
_entity.id
_entity.type
_entity.pdbx_description
1 polymer ?
#
loop_
_entity_poly.entity_id
_entity_poly.type
_entity_poly.pdbx_seq_one_letter_code
_entity_poly.pdbx_strand_id
1 'polypeptide(L)'
;MDNEIAGALQVLGTENALAVRETDPRLPQIASQLRMGPEALYRQIQRWIESPLEQQIYMALAHGGNVLRPAKFAEVLAAYRGSSPLTIEALQRKEVAKDIYCSEVDDLERFIETIQGLVEAASFAEFKCTFRSAIVIAQTYGENAEKVLDSIQGQVQKIAALMGESMRTRSDARIMNQAINFLARKIIPTCQSLGLPAPLSFMEFFEGGGYAAARRRCVPNGWKVGFATTRSNDRYDEESNA
;
A
#
# COMPACT_ATOMS: atom_id res chain seq x y z
N MET A 1 19.42 -3.96 14.73
CA MET A 1 18.90 -2.67 14.22
C MET A 1 17.90 -2.04 15.22
N ASP A 2 17.30 -2.85 16.11
CA ASP A 2 16.22 -2.50 17.06
C ASP A 2 16.52 -1.38 18.09
N ASN A 3 17.76 -0.89 18.18
CA ASN A 3 18.19 0.14 19.13
C ASN A 3 18.37 1.54 18.51
N GLU A 4 18.48 1.66 17.19
CA GLU A 4 18.81 2.94 16.54
C GLU A 4 17.58 3.84 16.39
N ILE A 5 16.43 3.27 16.03
CA ILE A 5 15.15 4.02 15.92
C ILE A 5 14.69 4.46 17.32
N ALA A 6 14.77 3.56 18.31
CA ALA A 6 14.43 3.87 19.69
C ALA A 6 15.32 4.98 20.27
N GLY A 7 16.63 4.90 20.04
CA GLY A 7 17.58 5.95 20.45
C GLY A 7 17.33 7.29 19.74
N ALA A 8 17.06 7.27 18.44
CA ALA A 8 16.76 8.47 17.66
C ALA A 8 15.43 9.14 18.08
N LEU A 9 14.44 8.36 18.50
CA LEU A 9 13.15 8.88 18.98
C LEU A 9 13.23 9.35 20.44
N GLN A 10 14.09 8.76 21.27
CA GLN A 10 14.29 9.16 22.67
C GLN A 10 14.91 10.57 22.79
N VAL A 11 15.77 10.95 21.83
CA VAL A 11 16.36 12.31 21.73
C VAL A 11 15.28 13.37 21.44
N LEU A 12 14.18 13.01 20.77
CA LEU A 12 13.06 13.93 20.50
C LEU A 12 12.32 14.36 21.76
N GLY A 13 12.34 13.52 22.81
CA GLY A 13 11.75 13.84 24.11
C GLY A 13 12.59 14.84 24.93
N THR A 14 13.90 14.95 24.65
CA THR A 14 14.84 15.76 25.45
C THR A 14 15.18 17.12 24.83
N GLU A 15 15.09 17.30 23.51
CA GLU A 15 15.65 18.48 22.84
C GLU A 15 14.65 19.58 22.42
N ASN A 16 13.34 19.49 22.71
CA ASN A 16 12.33 20.48 22.28
C ASN A 16 12.29 20.77 20.75
N ALA A 17 13.04 20.03 19.93
CA ALA A 17 13.08 20.18 18.48
C ALA A 17 12.13 19.16 17.83
N LEU A 18 10.83 19.35 18.04
CA LEU A 18 9.81 18.49 17.46
C LEU A 18 9.77 18.56 15.94
N ALA A 19 10.30 19.61 15.29
CA ALA A 19 10.28 19.77 13.84
C ALA A 19 11.63 19.42 13.20
N VAL A 20 11.59 18.81 12.01
CA VAL A 20 12.79 18.58 11.20
C VAL A 20 13.36 19.93 10.77
N ARG A 21 14.69 20.07 10.86
CA ARG A 21 15.40 21.29 10.44
C ARG A 21 16.15 21.03 9.14
N GLU A 22 16.41 22.08 8.37
CA GLU A 22 17.21 21.97 7.14
C GLU A 22 18.65 21.47 7.40
N THR A 23 19.17 21.71 8.60
CA THR A 23 20.49 21.23 9.05
C THR A 23 20.47 19.83 9.67
N ASP A 24 19.36 19.09 9.57
CA ASP A 24 19.28 17.74 10.12
C ASP A 24 20.29 16.81 9.42
N PRO A 25 21.21 16.17 10.17
CA PRO A 25 22.30 15.39 9.59
C PRO A 25 21.84 14.13 8.85
N ARG A 26 20.59 13.69 9.05
CA ARG A 26 20.01 12.52 8.35
C ARG A 26 19.53 12.88 6.94
N LEU A 27 19.25 14.16 6.66
CA LEU A 27 18.70 14.60 5.37
C LEU A 27 19.57 14.20 4.16
N PRO A 28 20.90 14.40 4.16
CA PRO A 28 21.73 14.06 2.99
C PRO A 28 21.68 12.57 2.63
N GLN A 29 21.68 11.70 3.63
CA GLN A 29 21.63 10.25 3.43
C GLN A 29 20.28 9.84 2.82
N ILE A 30 19.17 10.27 3.41
CA ILE A 30 17.82 9.95 2.93
C ILE A 30 17.58 10.55 1.54
N ALA A 31 18.03 11.78 1.31
CA ALA A 31 17.89 12.47 0.02
C ALA A 31 18.64 11.74 -1.09
N SER A 32 19.84 11.22 -0.80
CA SER A 32 20.63 10.40 -1.72
C SER A 32 19.90 9.12 -2.13
N GLN A 33 19.30 8.41 -1.16
CA GLN A 33 18.51 7.20 -1.42
C GLN A 33 17.28 7.49 -2.31
N LEU A 34 16.67 8.67 -2.15
CA LEU A 34 15.56 9.15 -2.97
C LEU A 34 15.99 9.82 -4.29
N ARG A 35 17.30 9.91 -4.56
CA ARG A 35 17.89 10.62 -5.72
C ARG A 35 17.40 12.06 -5.84
N MET A 36 17.42 12.79 -4.73
CA MET A 36 17.05 14.22 -4.67
C MET A 36 18.03 15.02 -3.81
N GLY A 37 17.98 16.36 -3.93
CA GLY A 37 18.77 17.25 -3.07
C GLY A 37 18.23 17.32 -1.63
N PRO A 38 19.09 17.49 -0.60
CA PRO A 38 18.67 17.58 0.81
C PRO A 38 17.63 18.69 1.06
N GLU A 39 17.81 19.86 0.44
CA GLU A 39 16.90 21.01 0.57
C GLU A 39 15.56 20.75 -0.12
N ALA A 40 15.56 19.94 -1.19
CA ALA A 40 14.34 19.50 -1.85
C ALA A 40 13.57 18.49 -1.00
N LEU A 41 14.28 17.56 -0.35
CA LEU A 41 13.68 16.62 0.60
C LEU A 41 13.06 17.36 1.78
N TYR A 42 13.81 18.26 2.42
CA TYR A 42 13.32 19.08 3.52
C TYR A 42 12.02 19.83 3.17
N ARG A 43 11.98 20.51 2.03
CA ARG A 43 10.77 21.20 1.55
C ARG A 43 9.60 20.24 1.30
N GLN A 44 9.86 19.02 0.82
CA GLN A 44 8.80 18.02 0.64
C GLN A 44 8.28 17.49 1.97
N ILE A 45 9.15 17.27 2.97
CA ILE A 45 8.74 16.87 4.32
C ILE A 45 7.79 17.94 4.90
N GLN A 46 8.22 19.21 4.90
CA GLN A 46 7.40 20.32 5.41
C GLN A 46 6.06 20.47 4.67
N ARG A 47 6.05 20.18 3.37
CA ARG A 47 4.84 20.29 2.54
C ARG A 47 3.83 19.18 2.78
N TRP A 48 4.29 17.95 2.98
CA TRP A 48 3.43 16.77 2.96
C TRP A 48 3.15 16.19 4.35
N ILE A 49 3.99 16.49 5.34
CA ILE A 49 3.90 15.96 6.69
C ILE A 49 3.75 17.15 7.63
N GLU A 50 2.51 17.44 8.03
CA GLU A 50 2.16 18.66 8.76
C GLU A 50 2.65 18.62 10.21
N SER A 51 2.48 17.48 10.90
CA SER A 51 2.86 17.36 12.31
C SER A 51 4.37 17.28 12.46
N PRO A 52 5.01 18.15 13.26
CA PRO A 52 6.44 18.09 13.54
C PRO A 52 6.89 16.69 14.01
N LEU A 53 6.15 16.11 14.96
CA LEU A 53 6.43 14.77 15.47
C LEU A 53 6.44 13.72 14.34
N GLU A 54 5.48 13.79 13.44
CA GLU A 54 5.37 12.88 12.29
C GLU A 54 6.51 13.09 11.29
N GLN A 55 7.02 14.32 11.13
CA GLN A 55 8.22 14.59 10.34
C GLN A 55 9.44 13.89 10.97
N GLN A 56 9.56 13.89 12.29
CA GLN A 56 10.65 13.22 12.99
C GLN A 56 10.54 11.69 12.91
N ILE A 57 9.33 11.15 13.01
CA ILE A 57 9.05 9.72 12.78
C ILE A 57 9.45 9.34 11.34
N TYR A 58 9.08 10.15 10.35
CA TYR A 58 9.51 9.95 8.96
C TYR A 58 11.03 9.89 8.85
N MET A 59 11.74 10.85 9.44
CA MET A 59 13.20 10.90 9.39
C MET A 59 13.84 9.68 10.06
N ALA A 60 13.29 9.22 11.19
CA ALA A 60 13.78 8.04 11.90
C ALA A 60 13.59 6.76 11.06
N LEU A 61 12.39 6.53 10.54
CA LEU A 61 12.08 5.35 9.72
C LEU A 61 12.84 5.35 8.40
N ALA A 62 12.90 6.49 7.71
CA ALA A 62 13.65 6.60 6.46
C ALA A 62 15.15 6.39 6.67
N HIS A 63 15.73 6.89 7.78
CA HIS A 63 17.13 6.64 8.11
C HIS A 63 17.39 5.16 8.43
N GLY A 64 16.44 4.47 9.07
CA GLY A 64 16.48 3.04 9.34
C GLY A 64 16.34 2.13 8.11
N GLY A 65 16.08 2.69 6.92
CA GLY A 65 15.97 1.96 5.65
C GLY A 65 14.58 1.96 5.03
N ASN A 66 13.55 2.39 5.76
CA ASN A 66 12.17 2.48 5.29
C ASN A 66 11.94 3.76 4.46
N VAL A 67 12.68 3.88 3.35
CA VAL A 67 12.77 5.10 2.55
C VAL A 67 11.57 5.25 1.61
N LEU A 68 10.61 6.07 2.02
CA LEU A 68 9.50 6.51 1.17
C LEU A 68 9.65 7.97 0.78
N ARG A 69 9.08 8.36 -0.38
CA ARG A 69 8.90 9.79 -0.69
C ARG A 69 7.94 10.42 0.32
N PRO A 70 8.14 11.67 0.77
CA PRO A 70 7.29 12.28 1.80
C PRO A 70 5.79 12.23 1.49
N ALA A 71 5.38 12.46 0.24
CA ALA A 71 3.98 12.35 -0.17
C ALA A 71 3.41 10.93 0.01
N LYS A 72 4.22 9.88 -0.24
CA LYS A 72 3.82 8.49 -0.05
C LYS A 72 3.81 8.10 1.42
N PHE A 73 4.78 8.56 2.18
CA PHE A 73 4.74 8.40 3.63
C PHE A 73 3.49 9.04 4.23
N ALA A 74 3.12 10.26 3.82
CA ALA A 74 1.90 10.92 4.27
C ALA A 74 0.63 10.13 3.92
N GLU A 75 0.56 9.50 2.73
CA GLU A 75 -0.53 8.58 2.36
C GLU A 75 -0.61 7.37 3.31
N VAL A 76 0.53 6.74 3.64
CA VAL A 76 0.58 5.60 4.57
C VAL A 76 0.21 6.03 5.99
N LEU A 77 0.74 7.16 6.43
CA LEU A 77 0.52 7.68 7.76
C LEU A 77 -0.96 8.00 7.97
N ALA A 78 -1.60 8.72 7.03
CA ALA A 78 -3.02 9.02 7.08
C ALA A 78 -3.89 7.75 7.06
N ALA A 79 -3.46 6.71 6.35
CA ALA A 79 -4.11 5.42 6.34
C ALA A 79 -3.98 4.71 7.71
N TYR A 80 -2.79 4.74 8.31
CA TYR A 80 -2.51 4.09 9.60
C TYR A 80 -3.26 4.75 10.77
N ARG A 81 -3.11 6.07 10.96
CA ARG A 81 -3.66 6.79 12.11
C ARG A 81 -5.11 7.27 11.94
N GLY A 82 -5.64 7.16 10.72
CA GLY A 82 -6.92 7.77 10.37
C GLY A 82 -6.87 9.30 10.44
N SER A 83 -7.89 9.91 11.06
CA SER A 83 -8.06 11.36 11.07
C SER A 83 -7.16 12.10 12.06
N SER A 84 -6.70 11.45 13.13
CA SER A 84 -6.00 12.11 14.23
C SER A 84 -4.49 11.95 14.10
N PRO A 85 -3.68 13.01 14.30
CA PRO A 85 -2.23 12.91 14.25
C PRO A 85 -1.68 12.03 15.37
N LEU A 86 -0.52 11.43 15.15
CA LEU A 86 0.19 10.72 16.22
C LEU A 86 0.62 11.70 17.31
N THR A 87 0.54 11.24 18.56
CA THR A 87 0.97 12.00 19.74
C THR A 87 2.28 11.44 20.28
N ILE A 88 2.89 12.11 21.26
CA ILE A 88 4.12 11.62 21.91
C ILE A 88 3.92 10.23 22.55
N GLU A 89 2.69 9.89 22.94
CA GLU A 89 2.36 8.57 23.48
C GLU A 89 2.58 7.44 22.46
N ALA A 90 2.50 7.73 21.16
CA ALA A 90 2.80 6.78 20.10
C ALA A 90 4.26 6.28 20.13
N LEU A 91 5.17 7.05 20.74
CA LEU A 91 6.58 6.66 20.94
C LEU A 91 6.77 5.75 22.15
N GLN A 92 5.80 5.66 23.06
CA GLN A 92 5.95 4.90 24.29
C GLN A 92 5.88 3.41 23.99
N ARG A 93 6.97 2.71 24.27
CA ARG A 93 7.03 1.26 24.22
C ARG A 93 6.28 0.66 25.41
N LYS A 94 5.23 -0.10 25.12
CA LYS A 94 4.40 -0.81 26.11
C LYS A 94 4.71 -2.30 26.02
N GLU A 95 4.73 -2.97 27.17
CA GLU A 95 4.91 -4.42 27.22
C GLU A 95 3.65 -5.11 26.71
N VAL A 96 3.78 -5.89 25.63
CA VAL A 96 2.67 -6.66 25.03
C VAL A 96 2.72 -8.14 25.41
N ALA A 97 3.91 -8.62 25.77
CA ALA A 97 4.17 -9.95 26.32
C ALA A 97 5.47 -9.89 27.12
N LYS A 98 5.76 -10.95 27.90
CA LYS A 98 6.95 -11.00 28.75
C LYS A 98 8.22 -10.67 27.95
N ASP A 99 8.90 -9.61 28.34
CA ASP A 99 10.13 -9.11 27.71
C ASP A 99 9.95 -8.64 26.23
N ILE A 100 8.71 -8.43 25.78
CA ILE A 100 8.37 -7.95 24.42
C ILE A 100 7.66 -6.60 24.54
N TYR A 101 8.30 -5.57 23.98
CA TYR A 101 7.80 -4.20 24.01
C TYR A 101 7.52 -3.70 22.60
N CYS A 102 6.36 -3.08 22.40
CA CYS A 102 5.98 -2.47 21.13
C CYS A 102 5.42 -1.06 21.36
N SER A 103 5.64 -0.18 20.40
CA SER A 103 5.05 1.15 20.30
C SER A 103 4.20 1.26 19.03
N GLU A 104 3.37 2.29 18.94
CA GLU A 104 2.58 2.55 17.72
C GLU A 104 3.49 2.90 16.52
N VAL A 105 4.72 3.36 16.76
CA VAL A 105 5.71 3.57 15.68
C VAL A 105 6.27 2.24 15.18
N ASP A 106 6.52 1.27 16.05
CA ASP A 106 6.95 -0.08 15.64
C ASP A 106 5.83 -0.76 14.81
N ASP A 107 4.56 -0.51 15.13
CA ASP A 107 3.40 -0.96 14.35
C ASP A 107 3.30 -0.25 12.99
N LEU A 108 3.53 1.06 12.95
CA LEU A 108 3.61 1.83 11.69
C LEU A 108 4.74 1.33 10.79
N GLU A 109 5.90 1.01 11.35
CA GLU A 109 7.03 0.44 10.63
C GLU A 109 6.64 -0.90 9.98
N ARG A 110 6.10 -1.84 10.76
CA ARG A 110 5.59 -3.12 10.24
C ARG A 110 4.53 -2.94 9.16
N PHE A 111 3.68 -1.93 9.30
CA PHE A 111 2.67 -1.59 8.30
C PHE A 111 3.30 -1.07 6.99
N ILE A 112 4.34 -0.24 7.06
CA ILE A 112 5.12 0.22 5.90
C ILE A 112 5.81 -0.97 5.22
N GLU A 113 6.46 -1.83 5.99
CA GLU A 113 7.14 -3.03 5.48
C GLU A 113 6.15 -3.96 4.76
N THR A 114 4.96 -4.16 5.33
CA THR A 114 3.89 -4.94 4.69
C THR A 114 3.50 -4.31 3.35
N ILE A 115 3.33 -2.99 3.27
CA ILE A 115 2.98 -2.30 2.01
C ILE A 115 4.09 -2.47 0.97
N GLN A 116 5.35 -2.31 1.37
CA GLN A 116 6.50 -2.46 0.47
C GLN A 116 6.62 -3.89 -0.03
N GLY A 117 6.46 -4.89 0.84
CA GLY A 117 6.43 -6.32 0.50
C GLY A 117 5.37 -6.64 -0.54
N LEU A 118 4.14 -6.13 -0.38
CA LEU A 118 3.07 -6.32 -1.38
C LEU A 118 3.40 -5.71 -2.75
N VAL A 119 4.04 -4.54 -2.78
CA VAL A 119 4.44 -3.88 -4.03
C VAL A 119 5.61 -4.60 -4.70
N GLU A 120 6.55 -5.11 -3.92
CA GLU A 120 7.70 -5.87 -4.40
C GLU A 120 7.29 -7.25 -4.91
N ALA A 121 6.51 -8.02 -4.14
CA ALA A 121 5.97 -9.32 -4.54
C ALA A 121 5.19 -9.22 -5.86
N ALA A 122 4.38 -8.17 -6.01
CA ALA A 122 3.67 -7.90 -7.25
C ALA A 122 4.61 -7.69 -8.44
N SER A 123 5.70 -6.96 -8.21
CA SER A 123 6.70 -6.65 -9.24
C SER A 123 7.45 -7.91 -9.70
N PHE A 124 7.78 -8.83 -8.77
CA PHE A 124 8.39 -10.12 -9.09
C PHE A 124 7.43 -11.06 -9.85
N ALA A 125 6.14 -11.03 -9.52
CA ALA A 125 5.12 -11.86 -10.16
C ALA A 125 4.59 -11.27 -11.48
N GLU A 126 5.32 -10.33 -12.09
CA GLU A 126 5.00 -9.66 -13.37
C GLU A 126 3.65 -8.91 -13.40
N PHE A 127 3.07 -8.61 -12.23
CA PHE A 127 1.88 -7.78 -12.11
C PHE A 127 2.17 -6.45 -11.40
N LYS A 128 1.17 -5.59 -11.30
CA LYS A 128 1.23 -4.25 -10.74
C LYS A 128 0.22 -4.11 -9.61
N CYS A 129 0.69 -4.19 -8.37
CA CYS A 129 -0.05 -3.68 -7.22
C CYS A 129 0.26 -2.19 -7.08
N THR A 130 -0.75 -1.34 -7.22
CA THR A 130 -0.55 0.10 -6.97
C THR A 130 -0.33 0.32 -5.47
N PHE A 131 0.51 1.28 -5.10
CA PHE A 131 0.78 1.61 -3.68
C PHE A 131 -0.50 1.84 -2.88
N ARG A 132 -1.50 2.50 -3.47
CA ARG A 132 -2.82 2.71 -2.85
C ARG A 132 -3.61 1.42 -2.64
N SER A 133 -3.49 0.44 -3.55
CA SER A 133 -4.11 -0.87 -3.36
C SER A 133 -3.39 -1.67 -2.27
N ALA A 134 -2.05 -1.60 -2.24
CA ALA A 134 -1.25 -2.21 -1.18
C ALA A 134 -1.63 -1.65 0.21
N ILE A 135 -1.80 -0.32 0.34
CA ILE A 135 -2.32 0.30 1.57
C ILE A 135 -3.65 -0.32 1.98
N VAL A 136 -4.65 -0.34 1.08
CA VAL A 136 -5.99 -0.86 1.41
C VAL A 136 -5.95 -2.33 1.81
N ILE A 137 -5.16 -3.13 1.09
CA ILE A 137 -5.00 -4.57 1.37
C ILE A 137 -4.31 -4.76 2.73
N ALA A 138 -3.21 -4.05 2.99
CA ALA A 138 -2.50 -4.10 4.26
C ALA A 138 -3.38 -3.66 5.44
N GLN A 139 -4.16 -2.56 5.30
CA GLN A 139 -5.09 -2.12 6.35
C GLN A 139 -6.18 -3.15 6.65
N THR A 140 -6.60 -3.89 5.62
CA THR A 140 -7.73 -4.83 5.73
C THR A 140 -7.30 -6.17 6.29
N TYR A 141 -6.13 -6.67 5.88
CA TYR A 141 -5.70 -8.05 6.18
C TYR A 141 -4.47 -8.13 7.08
N GLY A 142 -3.77 -7.02 7.34
CA GLY A 142 -2.55 -7.00 8.14
C GLY A 142 -1.51 -8.00 7.63
N GLU A 143 -1.00 -8.83 8.53
CA GLU A 143 -0.02 -9.89 8.24
C GLU A 143 -0.51 -10.94 7.23
N ASN A 144 -1.83 -11.03 6.98
CA ASN A 144 -2.38 -11.96 5.98
C ASN A 144 -2.48 -11.35 4.57
N ALA A 145 -2.04 -10.11 4.37
CA ALA A 145 -2.16 -9.41 3.10
C ALA A 145 -1.49 -10.14 1.92
N GLU A 146 -0.31 -10.72 2.13
CA GLU A 146 0.41 -11.48 1.08
C GLU A 146 -0.36 -12.73 0.67
N LYS A 147 -0.91 -13.48 1.63
CA LYS A 147 -1.73 -14.68 1.37
C LYS A 147 -2.94 -14.37 0.50
N VAL A 148 -3.51 -13.17 0.63
CA VAL A 148 -4.60 -12.73 -0.24
C VAL A 148 -4.12 -12.54 -1.67
N LEU A 149 -2.94 -11.96 -1.89
CA LEU A 149 -2.35 -11.86 -3.24
C LEU A 149 -2.07 -13.23 -3.83
N ASP A 150 -1.47 -14.14 -3.06
CA ASP A 150 -1.19 -15.52 -3.49
C ASP A 150 -2.48 -16.28 -3.84
N SER A 151 -3.53 -16.09 -3.03
CA SER A 151 -4.83 -16.69 -3.30
C SER A 151 -5.43 -16.18 -4.60
N ILE A 152 -5.32 -14.88 -4.89
CA ILE A 152 -5.83 -14.33 -6.15
C ILE A 152 -5.00 -14.86 -7.32
N GLN A 153 -3.67 -14.90 -7.20
CA GLN A 153 -2.79 -15.44 -8.23
C GLN A 153 -3.14 -16.89 -8.56
N GLY A 154 -3.28 -17.75 -7.54
CA GLY A 154 -3.68 -19.14 -7.73
C GLY A 154 -5.07 -19.29 -8.38
N GLN A 155 -6.00 -18.37 -8.12
CA GLN A 155 -7.33 -18.36 -8.76
C GLN A 155 -7.26 -17.89 -10.22
N VAL A 156 -6.47 -16.85 -10.51
CA VAL A 156 -6.24 -16.38 -11.88
C VAL A 156 -5.59 -17.47 -12.74
N GLN A 157 -4.59 -18.17 -12.21
CA GLN A 157 -3.95 -19.29 -12.89
C GLN A 157 -4.93 -20.44 -13.19
N LYS A 158 -5.83 -20.77 -12.26
CA LYS A 158 -6.89 -21.77 -12.48
C LYS A 158 -7.84 -21.33 -13.60
N ILE A 159 -8.27 -20.07 -13.61
CA ILE A 159 -9.14 -19.52 -14.66
C ILE A 159 -8.42 -19.52 -16.01
N ALA A 160 -7.15 -19.12 -16.07
CA ALA A 160 -6.34 -19.14 -17.28
C ALA A 160 -6.14 -20.56 -17.81
N ALA A 161 -5.95 -21.55 -16.93
CA ALA A 161 -5.86 -22.95 -17.32
C ALA A 161 -7.14 -23.47 -17.97
N LEU A 162 -8.32 -23.06 -17.47
CA LEU A 162 -9.63 -23.41 -18.03
C LEU A 162 -9.91 -22.71 -19.37
N MET A 163 -9.34 -21.52 -19.61
CA MET A 163 -9.53 -20.74 -20.83
C MET A 163 -8.65 -21.19 -22.02
N GLY A 164 -7.68 -22.10 -21.81
CA GLY A 164 -6.81 -22.64 -22.86
C GLY A 164 -5.59 -21.79 -23.19
N GLU A 165 -4.65 -22.36 -23.97
CA GLU A 165 -3.30 -21.81 -24.20
C GLU A 165 -3.25 -20.47 -24.97
N SER A 166 -4.31 -20.08 -25.67
CA SER A 166 -4.31 -18.92 -26.57
C SER A 166 -4.29 -17.55 -25.88
N MET A 167 -4.37 -17.47 -24.54
CA MET A 167 -4.34 -16.21 -23.78
C MET A 167 -3.20 -16.07 -22.74
N ARG A 168 -2.31 -17.07 -22.60
CA ARG A 168 -1.63 -17.40 -21.33
C ARG A 168 -0.59 -16.46 -20.69
N THR A 169 -0.06 -15.42 -21.34
CA THR A 169 1.05 -14.65 -20.70
C THR A 169 0.74 -13.17 -20.47
N ARG A 170 0.21 -12.46 -21.47
CA ARG A 170 -0.23 -11.06 -21.27
C ARG A 170 -1.60 -10.94 -20.62
N SER A 171 -2.42 -12.00 -20.63
CA SER A 171 -3.74 -11.95 -19.97
C SER A 171 -3.60 -12.06 -18.46
N ASP A 172 -2.67 -12.87 -17.94
CA ASP A 172 -2.63 -13.24 -16.54
C ASP A 172 -2.24 -12.06 -15.64
N ALA A 173 -1.14 -11.38 -15.95
CA ALA A 173 -0.74 -10.15 -15.26
C ALA A 173 -1.83 -9.06 -15.33
N ARG A 174 -2.53 -8.97 -16.46
CA ARG A 174 -3.62 -8.01 -16.65
C ARG A 174 -4.85 -8.36 -15.82
N ILE A 175 -5.25 -9.63 -15.80
CA ILE A 175 -6.36 -10.15 -15.01
C ILE A 175 -6.03 -9.98 -13.51
N MET A 176 -4.81 -10.30 -13.12
CA MET A 176 -4.29 -10.12 -11.76
C MET A 176 -4.38 -8.65 -11.32
N ASN A 177 -3.93 -7.73 -12.18
CA ASN A 177 -4.07 -6.28 -11.95
C ASN A 177 -5.52 -5.84 -11.80
N GLN A 178 -6.41 -6.36 -12.64
CA GLN A 178 -7.84 -6.04 -12.56
C GLN A 178 -8.45 -6.60 -11.27
N ALA A 179 -8.09 -7.81 -10.87
CA ALA A 179 -8.59 -8.45 -9.65
C ALA A 179 -8.14 -7.70 -8.39
N ILE A 180 -6.86 -7.34 -8.25
CA ILE A 180 -6.34 -6.53 -7.13
C ILE A 180 -7.05 -5.18 -7.06
N ASN A 181 -7.11 -4.47 -8.19
CA ASN A 181 -7.74 -3.14 -8.20
C ASN A 181 -9.24 -3.24 -7.91
N PHE A 182 -9.92 -4.28 -8.38
CA PHE A 182 -11.34 -4.49 -8.09
C PHE A 182 -11.56 -4.85 -6.62
N LEU A 183 -10.70 -5.70 -6.05
CA LEU A 183 -10.71 -6.03 -4.63
C LEU A 183 -10.54 -4.78 -3.77
N ALA A 184 -9.45 -4.04 -3.97
CA ALA A 184 -9.09 -2.87 -3.18
C ALA A 184 -10.03 -1.68 -3.37
N ARG A 185 -10.54 -1.44 -4.58
CA ARG A 185 -11.33 -0.22 -4.89
C ARG A 185 -12.84 -0.42 -4.86
N LYS A 186 -13.32 -1.66 -4.92
CA LYS A 186 -14.77 -1.96 -4.99
C LYS A 186 -15.20 -2.93 -3.92
N ILE A 187 -14.63 -4.13 -3.87
CA ILE A 187 -15.10 -5.18 -2.96
C ILE A 187 -14.92 -4.77 -1.49
N ILE A 188 -13.69 -4.43 -1.08
CA ILE A 188 -13.38 -4.08 0.31
C ILE A 188 -14.22 -2.88 0.78
N PRO A 189 -14.22 -1.72 0.08
CA PRO A 189 -15.04 -0.58 0.50
C PRO A 189 -16.54 -0.90 0.56
N THR A 190 -17.05 -1.71 -0.37
CA THR A 190 -18.47 -2.06 -0.38
C THR A 190 -18.82 -2.98 0.80
N CYS A 191 -17.98 -3.97 1.11
CA CYS A 191 -18.19 -4.84 2.26
C CYS A 191 -18.17 -4.04 3.57
N GLN A 192 -17.18 -3.15 3.74
CA GLN A 192 -17.08 -2.26 4.90
C GLN A 192 -18.32 -1.35 5.02
N SER A 193 -18.80 -0.75 3.91
CA SER A 193 -20.01 0.09 3.92
C SER A 193 -21.29 -0.66 4.31
N LEU A 194 -21.28 -1.98 4.20
CA LEU A 194 -22.39 -2.87 4.54
C LEU A 194 -22.19 -3.58 5.89
N GLY A 195 -21.10 -3.32 6.60
CA GLY A 195 -20.75 -4.03 7.84
C GLY A 195 -20.39 -5.50 7.63
N LEU A 196 -19.99 -5.88 6.42
CA LEU A 196 -19.55 -7.24 6.08
C LEU A 196 -18.02 -7.36 6.19
N PRO A 197 -17.49 -8.50 6.65
CA PRO A 197 -16.06 -8.74 6.65
C PRO A 197 -15.52 -8.76 5.21
N ALA A 198 -14.31 -8.26 5.01
CA ALA A 198 -13.65 -8.37 3.71
C ALA A 198 -13.37 -9.86 3.38
N PRO A 199 -13.62 -10.29 2.14
CA PRO A 199 -13.48 -11.69 1.76
C PRO A 199 -12.00 -12.10 1.74
N LEU A 200 -11.67 -13.25 2.32
CA LEU A 200 -10.28 -13.74 2.38
C LEU A 200 -9.79 -14.25 1.02
N SER A 201 -10.71 -14.53 0.10
CA SER A 201 -10.39 -14.88 -1.28
C SER A 201 -11.35 -14.25 -2.28
N PHE A 202 -10.89 -14.07 -3.52
CA PHE A 202 -11.74 -13.48 -4.57
C PHE A 202 -12.97 -14.36 -4.84
N MET A 203 -12.80 -15.69 -4.88
CA MET A 203 -13.92 -16.63 -5.12
C MET A 203 -14.97 -16.62 -4.01
N GLU A 204 -14.57 -16.47 -2.75
CA GLU A 204 -15.52 -16.36 -1.62
C GLU A 204 -16.52 -15.23 -1.84
N PHE A 205 -16.06 -14.09 -2.37
CA PHE A 205 -16.92 -12.96 -2.71
C PHE A 205 -17.95 -13.31 -3.80
N PHE A 206 -17.59 -14.14 -4.78
CA PHE A 206 -18.47 -14.47 -5.91
C PHE A 206 -19.44 -15.62 -5.60
N GLU A 207 -18.98 -16.62 -4.87
CA GLU A 207 -19.71 -17.87 -4.64
C GLU A 207 -20.46 -17.86 -3.29
N GLY A 208 -19.96 -17.12 -2.29
CA GLY A 208 -20.52 -17.15 -0.94
C GLY A 208 -21.88 -16.45 -0.84
N GLY A 209 -22.89 -17.10 -0.26
CA GLY A 209 -24.21 -16.50 -0.06
C GLY A 209 -24.19 -15.18 0.72
N GLY A 210 -23.28 -15.05 1.69
CA GLY A 210 -23.14 -13.89 2.57
C GLY A 210 -22.78 -12.58 1.87
N TYR A 211 -22.23 -12.63 0.66
CA TYR A 211 -21.81 -11.45 -0.10
C TYR A 211 -22.85 -10.99 -1.13
N ALA A 212 -24.04 -11.60 -1.21
CA ALA A 212 -25.02 -11.32 -2.27
C ALA A 212 -25.43 -9.83 -2.37
N ALA A 213 -25.53 -9.13 -1.24
CA ALA A 213 -25.83 -7.69 -1.22
C ALA A 213 -24.65 -6.84 -1.74
N ALA A 214 -23.43 -7.16 -1.29
CA ALA A 214 -22.21 -6.50 -1.75
C ALA A 214 -21.94 -6.74 -3.24
N ARG A 215 -22.12 -7.98 -3.71
CA ARG A 215 -22.02 -8.35 -5.14
C ARG A 215 -22.92 -7.50 -6.02
N ARG A 216 -24.19 -7.35 -5.65
CA ARG A 216 -25.17 -6.55 -6.41
C ARG A 216 -24.76 -5.07 -6.53
N ARG A 217 -24.03 -4.53 -5.53
CA ARG A 217 -23.50 -3.17 -5.57
C ARG A 217 -22.20 -3.06 -6.36
N CYS A 218 -21.32 -4.06 -6.26
CA CYS A 218 -20.04 -4.09 -6.98
C CYS A 218 -20.19 -4.39 -8.48
N VAL A 219 -21.16 -5.23 -8.82
CA VAL A 219 -21.44 -5.71 -10.18
C VAL A 219 -22.95 -5.54 -10.45
N PRO A 220 -23.43 -4.31 -10.72
CA PRO A 220 -24.84 -4.10 -11.03
C PRO A 220 -25.20 -4.86 -12.32
N ASN A 221 -26.43 -5.39 -12.36
CA ASN A 221 -26.93 -6.20 -13.49
C ASN A 221 -26.61 -5.52 -14.83
N GLY A 222 -25.88 -6.23 -15.70
CA GLY A 222 -25.41 -5.72 -17.00
C GLY A 222 -23.92 -5.36 -17.08
N TRP A 223 -23.19 -5.32 -15.95
CA TRP A 223 -21.73 -5.22 -15.98
C TRP A 223 -21.11 -6.55 -16.42
N LYS A 224 -20.68 -6.64 -17.69
CA LYS A 224 -19.60 -7.56 -18.06
C LYS A 224 -18.34 -7.01 -17.42
N VAL A 225 -17.64 -7.78 -16.59
CA VAL A 225 -16.26 -7.45 -16.20
C VAL A 225 -15.49 -7.29 -17.51
N GLY A 226 -15.19 -6.04 -17.85
CA GLY A 226 -14.48 -5.71 -19.07
C GLY A 226 -13.05 -6.21 -18.97
N PHE A 227 -12.82 -7.50 -19.24
CA PHE A 227 -11.58 -7.96 -19.85
C PHE A 227 -11.57 -7.37 -21.25
N ALA A 228 -11.46 -6.04 -21.36
CA ALA A 228 -11.52 -5.34 -22.62
C ALA A 228 -10.29 -5.78 -23.42
N THR A 229 -10.44 -6.81 -24.24
CA THR A 229 -9.59 -7.06 -25.39
C THR A 229 -9.44 -5.72 -26.09
N THR A 230 -8.28 -5.09 -25.91
CA THR A 230 -7.93 -3.88 -26.63
C THR A 230 -7.99 -4.33 -28.08
N ARG A 231 -8.99 -3.84 -28.82
CA ARG A 231 -9.00 -3.94 -30.28
C ARG A 231 -7.63 -3.46 -30.73
N SER A 232 -6.94 -4.30 -31.49
CA SER A 232 -5.76 -3.89 -32.23
C SER A 232 -6.12 -2.64 -33.01
N ASN A 233 -5.32 -1.59 -32.84
CA ASN A 233 -5.26 -0.52 -33.83
C ASN A 233 -4.50 -1.09 -35.02
N ASP A 234 -5.14 -2.00 -35.76
CA ASP A 234 -4.80 -2.28 -37.14
C ASP A 234 -5.69 -1.40 -38.00
N ARG A 235 -5.20 -0.19 -38.27
CA ARG A 235 -5.47 0.50 -39.55
C ARG A 235 -4.17 1.14 -39.99
N TYR A 236 -3.41 0.33 -40.72
CA TYR A 236 -2.61 0.84 -41.81
C TYR A 236 -3.54 1.32 -42.92
N ASP A 237 -3.14 2.45 -43.47
CA ASP A 237 -3.25 2.89 -44.86
C ASP A 237 -4.53 3.53 -45.41
N GLU A 238 -4.27 4.76 -45.89
CA GLU A 238 -4.54 5.27 -47.23
C GLU A 238 -5.60 6.38 -47.42
N GLU A 239 -5.19 7.31 -48.32
CA GLU A 239 -5.89 8.44 -48.95
C GLU A 239 -5.88 9.76 -48.14
N SER A 240 -4.95 10.70 -48.38
CA SER A 240 -4.68 11.51 -49.58
C SER A 240 -5.91 12.26 -50.13
N ASN A 241 -5.74 13.58 -50.29
CA ASN A 241 -6.53 14.55 -51.05
C ASN A 241 -7.75 15.22 -50.36
N ALA A 242 -7.49 16.32 -49.66
CA ALA A 242 -8.01 17.68 -49.97
C ALA A 242 -7.47 18.70 -48.96
#